data_AF-A0A261AT20-F1
#
_entry.id   AF-A0A261AT20-F1
#
_cell.length_a   1.000
_cell.length_b   1.000
_cell.length_c   1.000
_cell.angle_alpha   90.00
_cell.angle_beta   90.00
_cell.angle_gamma   90.00
#
_symmetry.space_group_name_H-M   'P 1'
#
loop_
_entity.id
_entity.type
_entity.pdbx_description
1 polymer ?
#
loop_
_entity_poly.entity_id
_entity_poly.type
_entity_poly.pdbx_seq_one_letter_code
_entity_poly.pdbx_strand_id
1 'polypeptide(L)'
;MEYCSTKQISTFILALIECWKHEPFEILTQCAPCKEFEVKAIKAAHCQKTGYFDRVNCSKSSTTVLRPCPSPKESRRHEFYLFYAFNLILLIISYSVTVQRKSVLER
;
A
#
# COMPACT_ATOMS: atom_id res chain seq x y z
N MET A 1 -36.73 -20.75 10.90
CA MET A 1 -36.71 -19.49 10.12
C MET A 1 -35.63 -18.50 10.61
N GLU A 2 -34.67 -18.92 11.43
CA GLU A 2 -33.63 -18.01 11.99
C GLU A 2 -32.40 -17.81 11.07
N TYR A 3 -32.16 -18.71 10.11
CA TYR A 3 -30.93 -18.72 9.30
C TYR A 3 -30.82 -17.56 8.28
N CYS A 4 -31.95 -16.95 7.88
CA CYS A 4 -31.96 -15.81 6.95
C CYS A 4 -31.59 -14.50 7.68
N SER A 5 -32.01 -14.35 8.93
CA SER A 5 -31.74 -13.16 9.75
C SER A 5 -30.25 -13.05 10.09
N THR A 6 -29.58 -14.15 10.46
CA THR A 6 -28.14 -14.15 10.78
C THR A 6 -27.27 -13.77 9.58
N LYS A 7 -27.65 -14.19 8.37
CA LYS A 7 -26.95 -13.80 7.12
C LYS A 7 -27.16 -12.33 6.80
N GLN A 8 -28.39 -11.82 6.95
CA GLN A 8 -28.69 -10.40 6.76
C GLN A 8 -27.88 -9.53 7.73
N ILE A 9 -27.83 -9.91 9.01
CA ILE A 9 -27.07 -9.22 10.06
C ILE A 9 -25.57 -9.25 9.76
N SER A 10 -25.02 -10.41 9.36
CA SER A 10 -23.60 -10.53 9.00
C SER A 10 -23.22 -9.64 7.81
N THR A 11 -24.09 -9.51 6.81
CA THR A 11 -23.85 -8.66 5.63
C THR A 11 -23.89 -7.18 5.99
N PHE A 12 -24.82 -6.77 6.86
CA PHE A 12 -24.87 -5.39 7.36
C PHE A 12 -23.63 -5.03 8.19
N ILE A 13 -23.15 -5.93 9.04
CA ILE A 13 -21.93 -5.73 9.82
C ILE A 13 -20.70 -5.61 8.91
N LEU A 14 -20.60 -6.44 7.87
CA LEU A 14 -19.52 -6.34 6.88
C LEU A 14 -19.58 -5.01 6.10
N ALA A 15 -20.76 -4.55 5.72
CA ALA A 15 -20.96 -3.25 5.06
C ALA A 15 -20.55 -2.07 5.96
N LEU A 16 -20.80 -2.17 7.27
CA LEU A 16 -20.34 -1.18 8.26
C LEU A 16 -18.80 -1.20 8.44
N ILE A 17 -18.18 -2.39 8.45
CA ILE A 17 -16.73 -2.55 8.57
C ILE A 17 -16.01 -2.10 7.28
N GLU A 18 -16.66 -2.22 6.13
CA GLU A 18 -16.13 -1.85 4.82
C GLU A 18 -16.78 -0.57 4.25
N CYS A 19 -17.21 0.36 5.10
CA CYS A 19 -17.85 1.61 4.66
C CYS A 19 -17.01 2.40 3.64
N TRP A 20 -15.69 2.26 3.69
CA TRP A 20 -14.73 2.84 2.75
C TRP A 20 -14.90 2.37 1.28
N LYS A 21 -15.66 1.29 1.02
CA LYS A 21 -15.98 0.83 -0.34
C LYS A 21 -17.20 1.53 -0.97
N HIS A 22 -18.08 2.07 -0.14
CA HIS A 22 -19.40 2.57 -0.56
C HIS A 22 -19.58 4.07 -0.34
N GLU A 23 -18.71 4.68 0.47
CA GLU A 23 -18.80 6.07 0.87
C GLU A 23 -17.45 6.78 0.71
N PRO A 24 -17.46 8.11 0.49
CA PRO A 24 -16.24 8.88 0.61
C PRO A 24 -15.71 8.77 2.04
N PHE A 25 -14.40 8.63 2.16
CA PHE A 25 -13.72 8.49 3.43
C PHE A 25 -12.50 9.41 3.47
N GLU A 26 -12.14 9.83 4.67
CA GLU A 26 -10.94 10.59 4.96
C GLU A 26 -9.91 9.68 5.65
N ILE A 27 -8.64 9.81 5.29
CA ILE A 27 -7.56 9.01 5.90
C ILE A 27 -7.07 9.74 7.14
N LEU A 28 -7.33 9.18 8.32
CA LEU A 28 -6.83 9.70 9.61
C LEU A 28 -5.39 9.27 9.86
N THR A 29 -5.03 8.06 9.45
CA THR A 29 -3.68 7.50 9.63
C THR A 29 -3.33 6.66 8.41
N GLN A 30 -2.22 7.01 7.77
CA GLN A 30 -1.77 6.37 6.54
C GLN A 30 -0.72 5.29 6.83
N CYS A 31 -1.05 4.06 6.44
CA CYS A 31 -0.24 2.85 6.36
C CYS A 31 0.66 2.62 7.58
N ALA A 32 0.04 2.61 8.76
CA ALA A 32 0.71 2.27 10.02
C ALA A 32 0.99 0.76 10.10
N PRO A 33 2.11 0.34 10.72
CA PRO A 33 2.40 -1.08 10.92
C PRO A 33 1.44 -1.70 11.94
N CYS A 34 0.94 -2.90 11.63
CA CYS A 34 0.19 -3.70 12.58
C CYS A 34 1.08 -4.17 13.73
N LYS A 35 0.50 -4.35 14.92
CA LYS A 35 1.25 -4.96 16.04
C LYS A 35 1.42 -6.45 15.82
N GLU A 36 2.53 -7.02 16.30
CA GLU A 36 2.83 -8.44 16.08
C GLU A 36 1.75 -9.38 16.61
N PHE A 37 1.07 -9.03 17.71
CA PHE A 37 -0.02 -9.82 18.25
C PHE A 37 -1.26 -9.82 17.33
N GLU A 38 -1.53 -8.72 16.63
CA GLU A 38 -2.69 -8.60 15.72
C GLU A 38 -2.48 -9.47 14.48
N VAL A 39 -1.23 -9.56 14.03
CA VAL A 39 -0.82 -10.40 12.91
C VAL A 39 -0.80 -11.88 13.31
N LYS A 40 -0.14 -12.22 14.41
CA LYS A 40 0.16 -13.62 14.77
C LYS A 40 -0.95 -14.29 15.57
N ALA A 41 -1.53 -13.61 16.56
CA ALA A 41 -2.50 -14.19 17.48
C ALA A 41 -3.94 -13.95 17.01
N ILE A 42 -4.30 -12.68 16.74
CA ILE A 42 -5.67 -12.31 16.36
C ILE A 42 -5.93 -12.59 14.88
N LYS A 43 -4.86 -12.64 14.06
CA LYS A 43 -4.93 -12.83 12.60
C LYS A 43 -5.93 -11.85 11.96
N ALA A 44 -5.87 -10.59 12.39
CA ALA A 44 -6.82 -9.57 12.02
C ALA A 44 -6.88 -9.41 10.49
N ALA A 45 -8.10 -9.40 9.92
CA ALA A 45 -8.32 -9.43 8.48
C ALA A 45 -7.63 -8.27 7.74
N HIS A 46 -7.53 -7.09 8.35
CA HIS A 46 -6.86 -5.91 7.80
C HIS A 46 -5.32 -6.01 7.81
N CYS A 47 -4.74 -6.90 8.62
CA CYS A 47 -3.29 -7.05 8.77
C CYS A 47 -2.71 -8.25 8.03
N GLN A 48 -3.52 -9.24 7.64
CA GLN A 48 -2.99 -10.50 7.11
C GLN A 48 -2.25 -10.39 5.78
N LYS A 49 -2.66 -9.47 4.90
CA LYS A 49 -2.11 -9.41 3.54
C LYS A 49 -0.77 -8.67 3.47
N THR A 50 -0.64 -7.56 4.18
CA THR A 50 0.50 -6.65 4.07
C THR A 50 1.18 -6.36 5.40
N GLY A 51 0.52 -6.58 6.53
CA GLY A 51 1.00 -6.17 7.85
C GLY A 51 0.89 -4.66 8.12
N TYR A 52 0.21 -3.91 7.25
CA TYR A 52 -0.02 -2.46 7.40
C TYR A 52 -1.50 -2.13 7.24
N PHE A 53 -1.96 -1.11 7.96
CA PHE A 53 -3.35 -0.66 7.93
C PHE A 53 -3.47 0.86 7.81
N ASP A 54 -4.55 1.30 7.18
CA ASP A 54 -5.02 2.69 7.26
C ASP A 54 -6.15 2.78 8.27
N ARG A 55 -6.17 3.87 9.03
CA ARG A 55 -7.34 4.28 9.78
C ARG A 55 -8.09 5.32 8.95
N VAL A 56 -9.32 5.02 8.57
CA VAL A 56 -10.15 5.91 7.75
C VAL A 56 -11.44 6.26 8.47
N ASN A 57 -11.90 7.50 8.29
CA ASN A 57 -13.20 7.98 8.76
C ASN A 57 -14.16 7.99 7.57
N CYS A 58 -15.25 7.25 7.65
CA CYS A 58 -16.28 7.29 6.62
C CYS A 58 -17.15 8.53 6.80
N SER A 59 -17.21 9.42 5.81
CA SER A 59 -17.81 10.76 6.00
C SER A 59 -19.32 10.73 6.21
N LYS A 60 -20.03 9.74 5.65
CA LYS A 60 -21.50 9.64 5.78
C LYS A 60 -21.92 8.93 7.07
N SER A 61 -21.24 7.83 7.42
CA SER A 61 -21.51 7.07 8.65
C SER A 61 -20.81 7.62 9.90
N SER A 62 -19.83 8.52 9.73
CA SER A 62 -18.98 9.06 10.80
C SER A 62 -18.33 7.96 11.66
N THR A 63 -18.02 6.82 11.04
CA THR A 63 -17.40 5.67 11.69
C THR A 63 -15.94 5.56 11.29
N THR A 64 -15.08 5.27 12.27
CA THR A 64 -13.67 4.98 12.02
C THR A 64 -13.47 3.49 11.77
N VAL A 65 -12.99 3.14 10.58
CA VAL A 65 -12.71 1.74 10.21
C VAL A 65 -11.25 1.56 9.82
N LEU A 66 -10.79 0.31 9.91
CA LEU A 66 -9.42 -0.10 9.62
C LEU A 66 -9.43 -0.86 8.30
N ARG A 67 -8.63 -0.42 7.32
CA ARG A 67 -8.49 -1.09 6.03
C ARG A 67 -7.03 -1.50 5.79
N PRO A 68 -6.77 -2.57 5.03
CA PRO A 68 -5.42 -2.93 4.62
C PRO A 68 -4.83 -1.89 3.66
N CYS A 69 -3.55 -1.54 3.86
CA CYS A 69 -2.76 -0.70 2.95
C CYS A 69 -1.54 -1.47 2.41
N PRO A 70 -1.13 -1.29 1.12
CA PRO A 70 0.18 -1.74 0.66
C PRO A 70 1.32 -1.13 1.48
N SER A 71 2.40 -1.88 1.70
CA SER A 71 3.52 -1.36 2.49
C SER A 71 4.05 -0.05 1.87
N PRO A 72 4.49 0.94 2.68
CA PRO A 72 5.01 2.20 2.16
C PRO A 72 6.23 2.00 1.24
N LYS A 73 7.01 0.93 1.47
CA LYS A 73 8.12 0.52 0.59
C LYS A 73 7.64 0.06 -0.79
N GLU A 74 6.52 -0.64 -0.83
CA GLU A 74 5.95 -1.15 -2.07
C GLU A 74 5.24 -0.06 -2.87
N SER A 75 4.59 0.89 -2.19
CA SER A 75 3.98 2.04 -2.86
C SER A 75 5.01 2.91 -3.59
N ARG A 76 6.23 3.07 -3.05
CA ARG A 76 7.30 3.85 -3.69
C ARG A 76 8.18 3.05 -4.66
N ARG A 77 7.89 1.76 -4.84
CA ARG A 77 8.73 0.85 -5.64
C ARG A 77 8.89 1.32 -7.08
N HIS A 78 7.82 1.82 -7.70
CA HIS A 78 7.85 2.29 -9.09
C HIS A 78 8.74 3.51 -9.29
N GLU A 79 8.62 4.53 -8.43
CA GLU A 79 9.47 5.73 -8.47
C GLU A 79 10.94 5.38 -8.32
N PHE A 80 11.26 4.46 -7.41
CA PHE A 80 12.63 3.97 -7.22
C PHE A 80 13.19 3.31 -8.47
N TYR A 81 12.42 2.42 -9.13
CA TYR A 81 12.91 1.76 -10.35
C TYR A 81 13.07 2.71 -11.52
N LEU A 82 12.17 3.69 -11.68
CA LEU A 82 12.32 4.72 -12.71
C LEU A 82 13.60 5.54 -12.49
N PHE A 83 13.85 5.98 -11.26
CA PHE A 83 15.08 6.68 -10.90
C PHE A 83 16.33 5.81 -11.15
N TYR A 84 16.28 4.54 -10.74
CA TYR A 84 17.37 3.59 -10.94
C TYR A 84 17.70 3.38 -12.43
N ALA A 85 16.67 3.13 -13.26
CA ALA A 85 16.84 2.92 -14.69
C ALA A 85 17.41 4.17 -15.39
N PHE A 86 16.94 5.36 -15.02
CA PHE A 86 17.46 6.62 -15.56
C PHE A 86 18.96 6.80 -15.26
N ASN A 87 19.37 6.58 -14.00
CA ASN A 87 20.78 6.67 -13.62
C ASN A 87 21.65 5.60 -14.30
N LEU A 88 21.11 4.40 -14.50
CA LEU A 88 21.80 3.33 -15.21
C LEU A 88 22.09 3.72 -16.66
N ILE A 89 21.12 4.34 -17.35
CA ILE A 89 21.29 4.83 -18.72
C ILE A 89 22.34 5.95 -18.76
N LEU A 90 22.28 6.93 -17.84
CA LEU A 90 23.28 7.99 -17.75
C LEU A 90 24.69 7.45 -17.49
N LEU A 91 24.82 6.39 -16.69
CA LEU A 91 26.09 5.73 -16.45
C LEU A 91 26.66 5.10 -17.73
N ILE A 92 25.83 4.42 -18.52
CA ILE A 92 26.25 3.82 -19.79
C ILE A 92 26.69 4.89 -20.79
N ILE A 93 25.94 5.99 -20.88
CA ILE A 93 26.27 7.12 -21.79
C ILE A 93 27.58 7.76 -21.38
N SER A 94 27.73 8.13 -20.09
CA SER A 94 28.94 8.79 -19.59
C SER A 94 30.17 7.90 -19.71
N TYR A 95 30.04 6.59 -19.45
CA TYR A 95 31.09 5.62 -19.67
C TYR A 95 31.51 5.56 -21.15
N SER A 96 30.54 5.44 -22.07
CA SER A 96 30.80 5.39 -23.51
C SER A 96 31.53 6.64 -24.02
N VAL A 97 31.08 7.83 -23.59
CA VAL A 97 31.74 9.11 -23.91
C VAL A 97 33.17 9.13 -23.37
N THR A 98 33.38 8.66 -22.14
CA THR A 98 34.72 8.63 -21.53
C THR A 98 35.67 7.71 -22.29
N VAL A 99 35.21 6.52 -22.68
CA VAL A 99 36.01 5.57 -23.48
C VAL A 99 36.35 6.16 -24.85
N GLN A 100 35.38 6.77 -25.54
CA GLN A 100 35.64 7.43 -26.83
C GLN A 100 36.69 8.54 -26.67
N ARG A 101 36.55 9.41 -25.66
CA ARG A 101 37.53 10.47 -25.39
C ARG A 101 38.91 9.92 -25.09
N LYS A 102 39.02 8.86 -24.27
CA LYS A 102 40.31 8.21 -24.00
C LYS A 102 40.93 7.65 -25.28
N SER A 103 40.14 6.98 -26.12
CA SER A 103 40.64 6.38 -27.37
C SER A 103 41.17 7.42 -28.38
N VAL A 104 40.64 8.65 -28.35
CA VAL A 104 41.17 9.76 -29.17
C VAL A 104 42.47 10.31 -28.59
N LEU A 105 42.65 10.28 -27.26
CA LEU A 105 43.84 10.79 -26.59
C LEU A 105 45.01 9.79 -26.62
N GLU A 106 44.72 8.49 -26.61
CA GLU A 106 45.70 7.40 -26.66
C GLU A 106 46.16 7.09 -28.10
N ARG A 107 45.52 7.70 -29.11
CA ARG A 107 45.91 7.62 -30.51
C ARG A 107 46.79 8.80 -30.90
#